data_AF-A0A2D8UFH6-F1
#
_entry.id   AF-A0A2D8UFH6-F1
#
_cell.length_a   1.000
_cell.length_b   1.000
_cell.length_c   1.000
_cell.angle_alpha   90.00
_cell.angle_beta   90.00
_cell.angle_gamma   90.00
#
_symmetry.space_group_name_H-M   'P 1'
#
loop_
_entity.id
_entity.type
_entity.pdbx_description
1 polymer ?
#
loop_
_entity_poly.entity_id
_entity_poly.type
_entity_poly.pdbx_seq_one_letter_code
_entity_poly.pdbx_strand_id
1 'polypeptide(L)'
;MSGGDIHSATAQKIYDVDEIDVTVDMRRQAKTVNFGIIYGISAFGLAERLNLNRFDAREIITQYFAQYPGIETYMQETIEFARSKGYVETVTGRRRPLRDINSRNATSRKAAERNAINSRIQGSAADMIKLAMTGIHCKLLPMRSKMLLQVHDELVFDLHKDEVDEVKVLVEREMCEALPMTVPIAVEMGMGSNWLEAH
;
A
#
# COMPACT_ATOMS: atom_id res chain seq x y z
N MET A 1 -6.34 -18.21 6.35
CA MET A 1 -5.12 -17.42 6.64
C MET A 1 -5.50 -16.46 7.74
N SER A 2 -4.92 -16.59 8.93
CA SER A 2 -5.18 -15.64 10.02
C SER A 2 -4.69 -14.25 9.60
N GLY A 3 -5.39 -13.20 10.00
CA GLY A 3 -5.05 -11.79 9.70
C GLY A 3 -3.80 -11.32 10.45
N GLY A 4 -2.68 -12.01 10.24
CA GLY A 4 -1.39 -11.69 10.86
C GLY A 4 -0.81 -10.39 10.31
N ASP A 5 -0.21 -9.61 11.20
CA ASP A 5 0.51 -8.39 10.85
C ASP A 5 1.80 -8.73 10.10
N ILE A 6 1.83 -8.45 8.79
CA ILE A 6 2.97 -8.75 7.92
C ILE A 6 4.25 -8.05 8.38
N HIS A 7 4.15 -6.89 9.02
CA HIS A 7 5.32 -6.17 9.51
C HIS A 7 5.91 -6.86 10.74
N SER A 8 5.08 -7.33 11.65
CA SER A 8 5.52 -8.12 12.80
C SER A 8 6.13 -9.46 12.36
N ALA A 9 5.50 -10.15 11.40
CA ALA A 9 6.04 -11.39 10.83
C ALA A 9 7.41 -11.18 10.16
N THR A 10 7.59 -10.08 9.43
CA THR A 10 8.89 -9.70 8.86
C THR A 10 9.91 -9.37 9.96
N ALA A 11 9.50 -8.69 11.04
CA ALA A 11 10.38 -8.36 12.16
C ALA A 11 10.91 -9.61 12.87
N GLN A 12 10.05 -10.56 13.21
CA GLN A 12 10.45 -11.84 13.82
C GLN A 12 11.57 -12.52 13.04
N LYS A 13 11.47 -12.52 11.70
CA LYS A 13 12.47 -13.15 10.83
C LYS A 13 13.76 -12.36 10.70
N ILE A 14 13.69 -11.03 10.63
CA ILE A 14 14.89 -10.18 10.52
C ILE A 14 15.72 -10.24 11.80
N TYR A 15 15.08 -10.25 12.97
CA TYR A 15 15.77 -10.20 14.26
C TYR A 15 15.90 -11.57 14.94
N ASP A 16 15.32 -12.62 14.36
CA ASP A 16 15.26 -13.98 14.91
C ASP A 16 14.67 -13.98 16.34
N VAL A 17 13.48 -13.38 16.48
CA VAL A 17 12.75 -13.23 17.76
C VAL A 17 11.33 -13.76 17.66
N ASP A 18 10.75 -14.15 18.80
CA ASP A 18 9.34 -14.56 18.89
C ASP A 18 8.38 -13.36 18.75
N GLU A 19 7.09 -13.63 18.49
CA GLU A 19 6.09 -12.57 18.20
C GLU A 19 5.96 -11.58 19.36
N ILE A 20 6.01 -12.12 20.58
CA ILE A 20 5.88 -11.37 21.82
C ILE A 20 7.07 -10.44 22.07
N ASP A 21 8.22 -10.73 21.46
CA ASP A 21 9.45 -9.96 21.62
C ASP A 21 9.64 -8.91 20.50
N VAL A 22 8.70 -8.84 19.55
CA VAL A 22 8.71 -7.81 18.50
C VAL A 22 8.42 -6.44 19.10
N THR A 23 9.46 -5.61 19.17
CA THR A 23 9.32 -4.21 19.61
C THR A 23 8.68 -3.32 18.53
N VAL A 24 8.12 -2.17 18.94
CA VAL A 24 7.56 -1.16 18.01
C VAL A 24 8.60 -0.68 17.00
N ASP A 25 9.86 -0.52 17.43
CA ASP A 25 10.95 -0.11 16.54
C ASP A 25 11.32 -1.20 15.54
N MET A 26 11.38 -2.47 15.96
CA MET A 26 11.58 -3.61 15.05
C MET A 26 10.47 -3.69 14.00
N ARG A 27 9.21 -3.53 14.42
CA ARG A 27 8.06 -3.47 13.50
C ARG A 27 8.17 -2.30 12.52
N ARG A 28 8.61 -1.11 12.98
CA ARG A 28 8.83 0.06 12.13
C ARG A 28 9.95 -0.15 11.11
N GLN A 29 11.04 -0.82 11.49
CA GLN A 29 12.12 -1.18 10.56
C GLN A 29 11.66 -2.23 9.56
N ALA A 30 10.92 -3.25 10.01
CA ALA A 30 10.32 -4.27 9.14
C ALA A 30 9.30 -3.68 8.15
N LYS A 31 8.54 -2.65 8.55
CA LYS A 31 7.72 -1.85 7.63
C LYS A 31 8.57 -1.19 6.54
N THR A 32 9.71 -0.61 6.91
CA THR A 32 10.65 -0.02 5.95
C THR A 32 11.23 -1.06 4.99
N VAL A 33 11.52 -2.27 5.47
CA VAL A 33 11.98 -3.40 4.65
C VAL A 33 10.89 -3.81 3.66
N ASN A 34 9.68 -4.11 4.15
CA ASN A 34 8.53 -4.51 3.34
C ASN A 34 8.30 -3.57 2.16
N PHE A 35 8.13 -2.27 2.45
CA PHE A 35 7.94 -1.28 1.40
C PHE A 35 9.18 -1.10 0.53
N GLY A 36 10.38 -1.12 1.12
CA GLY A 36 11.62 -1.02 0.36
C GLY A 36 11.74 -2.11 -0.70
N ILE A 37 11.54 -3.37 -0.32
CA ILE A 37 11.71 -4.52 -1.21
C ILE A 37 10.64 -4.53 -2.30
N ILE A 38 9.37 -4.32 -1.96
CA ILE A 38 8.27 -4.22 -2.93
C ILE A 38 8.54 -3.12 -3.97
N TYR A 39 9.20 -2.03 -3.56
CA TYR A 39 9.57 -0.92 -4.43
C TYR A 39 10.96 -1.03 -5.07
N GLY A 40 11.57 -2.21 -5.02
CA GLY A 40 12.81 -2.53 -5.72
C GLY A 40 14.05 -1.86 -5.13
N ILE A 41 14.11 -1.70 -3.80
CA ILE A 41 15.34 -1.28 -3.11
C ILE A 41 16.46 -2.30 -3.36
N SER A 42 17.69 -1.80 -3.49
CA SER A 42 18.86 -2.68 -3.58
C SER A 42 19.33 -3.09 -2.18
N ALA A 43 20.09 -4.19 -2.09
CA ALA A 43 20.76 -4.57 -0.84
C ALA A 43 21.63 -3.44 -0.27
N PHE A 44 22.23 -2.60 -1.13
CA PHE A 44 22.96 -1.42 -0.71
C PHE A 44 22.04 -0.37 -0.05
N GLY A 45 20.93 -0.02 -0.70
CA GLY A 45 19.99 0.95 -0.14
C GLY A 45 19.28 0.44 1.12
N LEU A 46 19.07 -0.87 1.22
CA LEU A 46 18.51 -1.49 2.42
C LEU A 46 19.51 -1.48 3.58
N ALA A 47 20.78 -1.81 3.30
CA ALA A 47 21.88 -1.75 4.27
C ALA A 47 22.01 -0.34 4.89
N GLU A 48 21.97 0.73 4.08
CA GLU A 48 22.02 2.11 4.59
C GLU A 48 20.84 2.46 5.49
N ARG A 49 19.61 2.05 5.14
CA ARG A 49 18.40 2.37 5.91
C ARG A 49 18.32 1.66 7.25
N LEU A 50 18.85 0.44 7.32
CA LEU A 50 18.81 -0.39 8.52
C LEU A 50 20.12 -0.35 9.31
N ASN A 51 21.12 0.40 8.83
CA ASN A 51 22.48 0.40 9.38
C ASN A 51 23.07 -1.02 9.52
N LEU A 52 22.90 -1.83 8.47
CA LEU A 52 23.40 -3.20 8.38
C LEU A 52 24.56 -3.30 7.39
N ASN A 53 25.31 -4.40 7.44
CA ASN A 53 26.25 -4.70 6.36
C ASN A 53 25.49 -5.18 5.10
N ARG A 54 26.18 -5.17 3.95
CA ARG A 54 25.56 -5.53 2.66
C ARG A 54 25.21 -7.02 2.54
N PHE A 55 25.89 -7.89 3.30
CA PHE A 55 25.62 -9.34 3.29
C PHE A 55 24.28 -9.61 3.99
N ASP A 56 24.09 -9.08 5.20
CA ASP A 56 22.85 -9.25 5.97
C ASP A 56 21.65 -8.66 5.21
N ALA A 57 21.81 -7.47 4.62
CA ALA A 57 20.75 -6.87 3.80
C ALA A 57 20.39 -7.72 2.58
N ARG A 58 21.35 -8.45 1.98
CA ARG A 58 21.08 -9.37 0.88
C ARG A 58 20.34 -10.61 1.36
N GLU A 59 20.74 -11.18 2.49
CA GLU A 59 20.06 -12.33 3.09
C GLU A 59 18.60 -11.99 3.43
N ILE A 60 18.33 -10.82 4.01
CA ILE A 60 16.97 -10.35 4.28
C ILE A 60 16.13 -10.30 3.00
N ILE A 61 16.67 -9.76 1.90
CA ILE A 61 15.95 -9.71 0.61
C ILE A 61 15.68 -11.12 0.08
N THR A 62 16.67 -12.01 0.14
CA THR A 62 16.52 -13.39 -0.32
C THR A 62 15.45 -14.13 0.48
N GLN A 63 15.48 -14.04 1.81
CA GLN A 63 14.49 -14.66 2.69
C GLN A 63 13.09 -14.09 2.44
N TYR A 64 12.98 -12.78 2.20
CA TYR A 64 11.72 -12.12 1.89
C TYR A 64 11.06 -12.71 0.64
N PHE A 65 11.80 -12.85 -0.47
CA PHE A 65 11.27 -13.43 -1.69
C PHE A 65 11.03 -14.94 -1.57
N ALA A 66 11.83 -15.66 -0.79
CA ALA A 66 11.58 -17.07 -0.50
C ALA A 66 10.26 -17.28 0.27
N GLN A 67 9.94 -16.37 1.20
CA GLN A 67 8.68 -16.39 1.95
C GLN A 67 7.48 -15.95 1.09
N TYR A 68 7.68 -14.99 0.20
CA TYR A 68 6.64 -14.40 -0.64
C TYR A 68 6.98 -14.48 -2.14
N PRO A 69 7.06 -15.70 -2.72
CA PRO A 69 7.53 -15.89 -4.10
C PRO A 69 6.63 -15.23 -5.16
N GLY A 70 5.35 -15.04 -4.84
CA GLY A 70 4.41 -14.32 -5.69
C GLY A 70 4.77 -12.85 -5.91
N ILE A 71 5.49 -12.21 -4.97
CA ILE A 71 5.92 -10.80 -5.11
C ILE A 71 6.97 -10.68 -6.21
N GLU A 72 7.98 -11.56 -6.20
CA GLU A 72 9.03 -11.55 -7.23
C GLU A 72 8.45 -11.80 -8.62
N THR A 73 7.55 -12.79 -8.72
CA THR A 73 6.83 -13.10 -9.96
C THR A 73 6.06 -11.88 -10.48
N TYR A 74 5.26 -11.25 -9.62
CA TYR A 74 4.49 -10.05 -9.96
C TYR A 74 5.38 -8.88 -10.42
N MET A 75 6.51 -8.65 -9.76
CA MET A 75 7.45 -7.58 -10.11
C MET A 75 8.04 -7.82 -11.50
N GLN A 76 8.49 -9.04 -11.78
CA GLN A 76 9.05 -9.43 -13.08
C GLN A 76 8.01 -9.29 -14.20
N GLU A 77 6.82 -9.87 -14.03
CA GLU A 77 5.73 -9.79 -15.00
C GLU A 77 5.30 -8.34 -15.28
N THR A 78 5.24 -7.49 -14.24
CA THR A 78 4.90 -6.07 -14.39
C THR A 78 5.97 -5.32 -15.19
N ILE A 79 7.26 -5.61 -14.96
CA ILE A 79 8.35 -5.01 -15.74
C ILE A 79 8.32 -5.48 -17.18
N GLU A 80 8.10 -6.77 -17.43
CA GLU A 80 8.03 -7.34 -18.78
C GLU A 80 6.86 -6.75 -19.57
N PHE A 81 5.68 -6.68 -18.94
CA PHE A 81 4.52 -6.00 -19.51
C PHE A 81 4.86 -4.54 -19.86
N ALA A 82 5.47 -3.81 -18.94
CA ALA A 82 5.84 -2.41 -19.14
C ALA A 82 6.84 -2.22 -20.29
N ARG A 83 7.85 -3.10 -20.41
CA ARG A 83 8.82 -3.08 -21.51
C ARG A 83 8.16 -3.38 -22.86
N SER A 84 7.25 -4.35 -22.89
CA SER A 84 6.52 -4.75 -24.09
C SER A 84 5.55 -3.66 -24.57
N LYS A 85 4.78 -3.07 -23.65
CA LYS A 85 3.68 -2.14 -23.97
C LYS A 85 4.07 -0.66 -23.92
N GLY A 86 5.14 -0.31 -23.22
CA GLY A 86 5.56 1.08 -22.98
C GLY A 86 4.77 1.79 -21.88
N TYR A 87 3.89 1.08 -21.15
CA TYR A 87 3.07 1.61 -20.07
C TYR A 87 2.71 0.51 -19.06
N VAL A 88 2.20 0.90 -17.89
CA VAL A 88 1.53 0.00 -16.93
C VAL A 88 0.08 0.41 -16.73
N GLU A 89 -0.73 -0.53 -16.25
CA GLU A 89 -2.16 -0.34 -15.94
C GLU A 89 -2.45 -0.65 -14.47
N THR A 90 -3.37 0.09 -13.87
CA THR A 90 -3.98 -0.26 -12.57
C THR A 90 -4.98 -1.40 -12.74
N VAL A 91 -5.50 -1.97 -11.64
CA VAL A 91 -6.53 -3.02 -11.68
C VAL A 91 -7.81 -2.60 -12.41
N THR A 92 -8.10 -1.29 -12.48
CA THR A 92 -9.24 -0.71 -13.20
C THR A 92 -8.90 -0.30 -14.64
N GLY A 93 -7.67 -0.56 -15.10
CA GLY A 93 -7.22 -0.28 -16.47
C GLY A 93 -6.68 1.13 -16.69
N ARG A 94 -6.49 1.96 -15.65
CA ARG A 94 -5.89 3.30 -15.82
C ARG A 94 -4.42 3.17 -16.20
N ARG A 95 -4.02 3.80 -17.32
CA ARG A 95 -2.66 3.70 -17.88
C ARG A 95 -1.72 4.77 -17.36
N ARG A 96 -0.46 4.38 -17.12
CA ARG A 96 0.69 5.30 -16.96
C ARG A 96 1.78 4.96 -18.00
N PRO A 97 2.00 5.81 -19.00
CA PRO A 97 3.13 5.66 -19.93
C PRO A 97 4.49 5.77 -19.21
N LEU A 98 5.46 4.98 -19.65
CA LEU A 98 6.80 4.92 -19.06
C LEU A 98 7.85 5.11 -20.16
N ARG A 99 8.20 6.38 -20.44
CA ARG A 99 9.10 6.75 -21.54
C ARG A 99 10.45 6.03 -21.50
N ASP A 100 11.01 5.86 -20.29
CA ASP A 100 12.36 5.31 -20.11
C ASP A 100 12.41 3.80 -19.86
N ILE A 101 11.29 3.07 -19.97
CA ILE A 101 11.25 1.64 -19.66
C ILE A 101 12.15 0.78 -20.56
N ASN A 102 12.42 1.27 -21.78
CA ASN A 102 13.34 0.67 -22.74
C ASN A 102 14.61 1.50 -22.96
N SER A 103 14.91 2.43 -22.05
CA SER A 103 16.10 3.29 -22.17
C SER A 103 17.39 2.46 -22.17
N ARG A 104 18.35 2.84 -23.02
CA ARG A 104 19.70 2.25 -23.00
C ARG A 104 20.46 2.60 -21.72
N ASN A 105 20.15 3.76 -21.12
CA ASN A 105 20.72 4.18 -19.84
C ASN A 105 20.16 3.31 -18.71
N ALA A 106 21.03 2.51 -18.08
CA ALA A 106 20.62 1.55 -17.05
C ALA A 106 19.99 2.20 -15.81
N THR A 107 20.44 3.40 -15.42
CA THR A 107 19.87 4.13 -14.28
C THR A 107 18.46 4.60 -14.56
N SER A 108 18.23 5.18 -15.74
CA SER A 108 16.91 5.66 -16.17
C SER A 108 15.92 4.49 -16.32
N ARG A 109 16.40 3.39 -16.93
CA ARG A 109 15.61 2.16 -17.07
C ARG A 109 15.20 1.56 -15.73
N LYS A 110 16.14 1.39 -14.79
CA LYS A 110 15.84 0.88 -13.44
C LYS A 110 14.88 1.79 -12.67
N ALA A 111 14.96 3.10 -12.86
CA ALA A 111 14.01 4.03 -12.26
C ALA A 111 12.60 3.87 -12.86
N ALA A 112 12.50 3.68 -14.18
CA ALA A 112 11.25 3.39 -14.86
C ALA A 112 10.63 2.04 -14.43
N GLU A 113 11.44 1.01 -14.21
CA GLU A 113 11.01 -0.30 -13.68
C GLU A 113 10.41 -0.19 -12.28
N ARG A 114 11.06 0.53 -11.36
CA ARG A 114 10.49 0.81 -10.03
C ARG A 114 9.19 1.60 -10.14
N ASN A 115 9.15 2.61 -11.01
CA ASN A 115 7.93 3.38 -11.26
C ASN A 115 6.81 2.49 -11.81
N ALA A 116 7.11 1.51 -12.67
CA ALA A 116 6.14 0.58 -13.22
C ALA A 116 5.40 -0.19 -12.11
N ILE A 117 6.18 -0.80 -11.22
CA ILE A 117 5.66 -1.58 -10.07
C ILE A 117 4.83 -0.68 -9.15
N ASN A 118 5.39 0.46 -8.75
CA ASN A 118 4.74 1.37 -7.79
C ASN A 118 3.43 1.94 -8.35
N SER A 119 3.40 2.27 -9.64
CA SER A 119 2.22 2.89 -10.27
C SER A 119 1.03 1.95 -10.30
N ARG A 120 1.27 0.65 -10.52
CA ARG A 120 0.21 -0.35 -10.51
C ARG A 120 -0.37 -0.51 -9.12
N ILE A 121 0.46 -0.58 -8.08
CA ILE A 121 0.03 -0.72 -6.68
C ILE A 121 -0.69 0.54 -6.20
N GLN A 122 0.01 1.69 -6.17
CA GLN A 122 -0.52 2.94 -5.65
C GLN A 122 -1.67 3.48 -6.50
N GLY A 123 -1.59 3.29 -7.81
CA GLY A 123 -2.67 3.67 -8.71
C GLY A 123 -3.93 2.86 -8.41
N SER A 124 -3.83 1.56 -8.18
CA SER A 124 -5.00 0.73 -7.86
C SER A 124 -5.63 1.12 -6.51
N ALA A 125 -4.81 1.43 -5.49
CA ALA A 125 -5.32 1.99 -4.24
C ALA A 125 -6.01 3.35 -4.45
N ALA A 126 -5.43 4.23 -5.26
CA ALA A 126 -6.02 5.50 -5.63
C ALA A 126 -7.31 5.35 -6.46
N ASP A 127 -7.49 4.25 -7.20
CA ASP A 127 -8.74 3.94 -7.89
C ASP A 127 -9.80 3.48 -6.90
N MET A 128 -9.44 2.59 -5.98
CA MET A 128 -10.31 2.08 -4.93
C MET A 128 -10.92 3.22 -4.10
N ILE A 129 -10.08 4.11 -3.57
CA ILE A 129 -10.57 5.22 -2.72
C ILE A 129 -11.47 6.18 -3.51
N LYS A 130 -11.20 6.43 -4.79
CA LYS A 130 -12.04 7.31 -5.61
C LYS A 130 -13.40 6.69 -5.94
N LEU A 131 -13.44 5.37 -6.14
CA LEU A 131 -14.70 4.65 -6.30
C LEU A 131 -15.51 4.68 -5.00
N ALA A 132 -14.86 4.42 -3.86
CA ALA A 132 -15.48 4.56 -2.54
C ALA A 132 -16.05 5.96 -2.34
N MET A 133 -15.24 6.99 -2.59
CA MET A 133 -15.66 8.40 -2.46
C MET A 133 -16.89 8.73 -3.31
N THR A 134 -16.94 8.22 -4.55
CA THR A 134 -18.08 8.43 -5.45
C THR A 134 -19.34 7.77 -4.87
N GLY A 135 -19.23 6.52 -4.41
CA GLY A 135 -20.32 5.77 -3.79
C GLY A 135 -20.85 6.43 -2.51
N ILE A 136 -19.94 6.90 -1.66
CA ILE A 136 -20.26 7.63 -0.43
C ILE A 136 -20.92 8.97 -0.75
N HIS A 137 -20.33 9.76 -1.65
CA HIS A 137 -20.83 11.09 -1.99
C HIS A 137 -22.28 11.04 -2.47
N CYS A 138 -22.60 10.14 -3.41
CA CYS A 138 -23.96 9.98 -3.92
C CYS A 138 -24.98 9.68 -2.81
N LYS A 139 -24.58 8.90 -1.78
CA LYS A 139 -25.46 8.51 -0.67
C LYS A 139 -25.55 9.57 0.43
N LEU A 140 -24.56 10.46 0.54
CA LEU A 140 -24.59 11.61 1.45
C LEU A 140 -25.37 12.81 0.89
N LEU A 141 -25.66 12.86 -0.42
CA LEU A 141 -26.42 13.98 -1.03
C LEU A 141 -27.73 14.35 -0.31
N PRO A 142 -28.58 13.41 0.16
CA PRO A 142 -29.79 13.74 0.91
C PRO A 142 -29.55 14.01 2.41
N MET A 143 -28.34 13.85 2.91
CA MET A 143 -27.99 13.95 4.34
C MET A 143 -27.42 15.35 4.68
N ARG A 144 -27.31 15.66 5.98
CA ARG A 144 -26.69 16.91 6.46
C ARG A 144 -25.17 16.76 6.59
N SER A 145 -24.69 15.55 6.84
CA SER A 145 -23.28 15.19 6.96
C SER A 145 -22.51 15.37 5.65
N LYS A 146 -21.22 15.69 5.73
CA LYS A 146 -20.37 16.03 4.57
C LYS A 146 -19.03 15.31 4.62
N MET A 147 -18.58 14.83 3.47
CA MET A 147 -17.18 14.47 3.26
C MET A 147 -16.37 15.76 3.05
N LEU A 148 -15.33 15.98 3.85
CA LEU A 148 -14.53 17.21 3.84
C LEU A 148 -13.20 17.06 3.12
N LEU A 149 -12.42 16.05 3.49
CA LEU A 149 -11.04 15.87 3.02
C LEU A 149 -10.79 14.43 2.61
N GLN A 150 -9.82 14.28 1.71
CA GLN A 150 -9.20 13.00 1.40
C GLN A 150 -7.68 13.16 1.54
N VAL A 151 -7.06 12.23 2.28
CA VAL A 151 -5.61 12.17 2.47
C VAL A 151 -5.15 10.76 2.16
N HIS A 152 -4.72 10.52 0.93
CA HIS A 152 -4.30 9.20 0.45
C HIS A 152 -5.40 8.11 0.61
N ASP A 153 -5.34 7.30 1.66
CA ASP A 153 -6.29 6.24 2.00
C ASP A 153 -7.30 6.65 3.10
N GLU A 154 -7.19 7.87 3.63
CA GLU A 154 -8.06 8.41 4.67
C GLU A 154 -9.13 9.37 4.10
N LEU A 155 -10.35 9.30 4.65
CA LEU A 155 -11.45 10.23 4.39
C LEU A 155 -11.90 10.89 5.69
N VAL A 156 -12.04 12.22 5.69
CA VAL A 156 -12.48 13.00 6.85
C VAL A 156 -13.89 13.53 6.61
N PHE A 157 -14.75 13.39 7.60
CA PHE A 157 -16.15 13.77 7.53
C PHE A 157 -16.54 14.77 8.63
N ASP A 158 -17.44 15.69 8.30
CA ASP A 158 -18.22 16.47 9.25
C ASP A 158 -19.59 15.82 9.38
N LEU A 159 -19.91 15.32 10.58
CA LEU A 159 -21.08 14.48 10.81
C LEU A 159 -22.14 15.23 11.59
N HIS A 160 -23.39 15.19 11.08
CA HIS A 160 -24.52 15.58 11.88
C HIS A 160 -24.76 14.53 12.98
N LYS A 161 -24.98 14.98 14.22
CA LYS A 161 -25.10 14.09 15.40
C LYS A 161 -26.13 12.96 15.23
N ASP A 162 -27.28 13.28 14.66
CA ASP A 162 -28.36 12.30 14.43
C ASP A 162 -28.05 11.28 13.30
N GLU A 163 -27.03 11.51 12.48
CA GLU A 163 -26.70 10.72 11.28
C GLU A 163 -25.44 9.85 11.47
N VAL A 164 -24.78 9.94 12.64
CA VAL A 164 -23.47 9.31 12.90
C VAL A 164 -23.48 7.81 12.58
N ASP A 165 -24.41 7.06 13.15
CA ASP A 165 -24.42 5.60 13.01
C ASP A 165 -24.71 5.17 11.57
N GLU A 166 -25.63 5.87 10.91
CA GLU A 166 -25.97 5.62 9.51
C GLU A 166 -24.78 5.91 8.59
N VAL A 167 -24.11 7.05 8.78
CA VAL A 167 -22.96 7.45 7.98
C VAL A 167 -21.77 6.51 8.20
N LYS A 168 -21.52 6.04 9.43
CA LYS A 168 -20.44 5.08 9.70
C LYS A 168 -20.63 3.77 8.95
N VAL A 169 -21.82 3.16 9.04
CA VAL A 169 -22.13 1.90 8.33
C VAL A 169 -22.02 2.09 6.82
N LEU A 170 -22.51 3.22 6.31
CA LEU A 170 -22.40 3.58 4.91
C LEU A 170 -20.94 3.69 4.48
N VAL A 171 -20.13 4.50 5.17
CA VAL A 171 -18.71 4.73 4.82
C VAL A 171 -17.92 3.42 4.87
N GLU A 172 -18.14 2.60 5.90
CA GLU A 172 -17.45 1.31 6.06
C GLU A 172 -17.73 0.41 4.85
N ARG A 173 -19.01 0.24 4.51
CA ARG A 173 -19.40 -0.59 3.38
C ARG A 173 -18.82 -0.07 2.07
N GLU A 174 -18.98 1.23 1.78
CA GLU A 174 -18.52 1.79 0.51
C GLU A 174 -16.99 1.77 0.36
N MET A 175 -16.23 1.89 1.45
CA MET A 175 -14.76 1.76 1.40
C MET A 175 -14.31 0.30 1.26
N CYS A 176 -14.91 -0.63 2.00
CA CYS A 176 -14.55 -2.04 1.96
C CYS A 176 -14.93 -2.73 0.66
N GLU A 177 -16.05 -2.33 0.04
CA GLU A 177 -16.60 -2.96 -1.17
C GLU A 177 -16.27 -2.21 -2.47
N ALA A 178 -15.47 -1.13 -2.39
CA ALA A 178 -15.18 -0.23 -3.51
C ALA A 178 -14.62 -0.92 -4.77
N LEU A 179 -13.91 -2.03 -4.58
CA LEU A 179 -13.40 -2.89 -5.65
C LEU A 179 -13.49 -4.36 -5.24
N PRO A 180 -13.75 -5.27 -6.20
CA PRO A 180 -13.73 -6.70 -5.91
C PRO A 180 -12.31 -7.16 -5.62
N MET A 181 -12.05 -7.58 -4.39
CA MET A 181 -10.74 -8.04 -3.93
C MET A 181 -10.82 -9.48 -3.45
N THR A 182 -9.76 -10.25 -3.68
CA THR A 182 -9.64 -11.64 -3.16
C THR A 182 -9.27 -11.69 -1.68
N VAL A 183 -8.85 -10.54 -1.13
CA VAL A 183 -8.53 -10.34 0.28
C VAL A 183 -9.49 -9.29 0.85
N PRO A 184 -9.97 -9.43 2.09
CA PRO A 184 -10.87 -8.45 2.68
C PRO A 184 -10.15 -7.11 2.86
N ILE A 185 -10.83 -6.02 2.51
CA ILE A 185 -10.41 -4.67 2.86
C ILE A 185 -11.01 -4.34 4.23
N ALA A 186 -10.21 -3.74 5.09
CA ALA A 186 -10.63 -3.28 6.41
C ALA A 186 -10.38 -1.77 6.50
N VAL A 187 -11.23 -1.09 7.27
CA VAL A 187 -11.09 0.33 7.58
C VAL A 187 -11.14 0.54 9.08
N GLU A 188 -10.35 1.48 9.56
CA GLU A 188 -10.40 1.94 10.94
C GLU A 188 -11.15 3.28 10.98
N MET A 189 -11.93 3.50 12.04
CA MET A 189 -12.73 4.72 12.21
C MET A 189 -12.57 5.26 13.62
N GLY A 190 -12.12 6.51 13.73
CA GLY A 190 -12.20 7.30 14.95
C GLY A 190 -13.22 8.43 14.84
N MET A 191 -13.55 9.02 15.99
CA MET A 191 -14.45 10.16 16.09
C MET A 191 -13.91 11.13 17.13
N GLY A 192 -14.03 12.43 16.85
CA GLY A 192 -13.51 13.47 17.73
C GLY A 192 -14.09 14.84 17.40
N SER A 193 -13.86 15.80 18.29
CA SER A 193 -14.25 17.20 18.04
C SER A 193 -13.26 17.92 17.13
N ASN A 194 -12.12 17.30 16.87
CA ASN A 194 -11.07 17.73 15.95
C ASN A 194 -10.42 16.50 15.31
N TRP A 195 -9.61 16.73 14.28
CA TRP A 195 -8.99 15.64 13.53
C TRP A 195 -8.00 14.82 14.38
N LEU A 196 -7.28 15.43 15.30
CA LEU A 196 -6.32 14.71 16.16
C LEU A 196 -7.02 13.70 17.09
N GLU A 197 -8.22 14.01 17.58
CA GLU A 197 -9.03 13.08 18.38
C GLU A 197 -9.69 11.98 17.55
N ALA A 198 -9.94 12.25 16.26
CA ALA A 198 -10.60 11.32 15.36
C ALA A 198 -9.64 10.35 14.65
N HIS A 199 -8.32 10.59 14.75
CA HIS A 199 -7.25 9.79 14.18
C HIS A 199 -6.66 8.85 15.24
#